data_AF-A0A7X2IIL5-F1
#
_entry.id   AF-A0A7X2IIL5-F1
#
_cell.length_a   1.000
_cell.length_b   1.000
_cell.length_c   1.000
_cell.angle_alpha   90.00
_cell.angle_beta   90.00
_cell.angle_gamma   90.00
#
_symmetry.space_group_name_H-M   'P 1'
#
loop_
_entity.id
_entity.type
_entity.pdbx_description
1 polymer ?
#
loop_
_entity_poly.entity_id
_entity_poly.type
_entity_poly.pdbx_seq_one_letter_code
_entity_poly.pdbx_strand_id
1 'polypeptide(L)'
;MSEVYPDEKGVVARVRERFPEEANRTDGWLRERGWDDLLDDSPHIWMEAFADRTTEAVRARDWNLVKEHTGFIAAECRNGTEVIRRLVDVSYAENLMWDLEESEKAVAWPNIAKELRDMYERAWGRWEWMNQCDTL
;
A
#
# COMPACT_ATOMS: atom_id res chain seq x y z
N MET A 1 16.08 -13.41 -19.82
CA MET A 1 15.24 -12.32 -19.31
C MET A 1 14.57 -12.85 -18.07
N SER A 2 14.87 -12.28 -16.91
CA SER A 2 14.71 -12.97 -15.64
C SER A 2 13.22 -13.06 -15.26
N GLU A 3 12.69 -14.29 -15.18
CA GLU A 3 11.38 -14.63 -14.59
C GLU A 3 11.38 -14.44 -13.06
N VAL A 4 12.02 -13.37 -12.59
CA VAL A 4 12.18 -13.10 -11.18
C VAL A 4 10.92 -12.36 -10.75
N TYR A 5 10.17 -12.96 -9.83
CA TYR A 5 8.93 -12.42 -9.22
C TYR A 5 7.61 -12.56 -10.01
N PRO A 6 7.24 -13.75 -10.54
CA PRO A 6 5.99 -13.90 -11.30
C PRO A 6 4.74 -13.60 -10.46
N ASP A 7 4.73 -13.97 -9.18
CA ASP A 7 3.60 -13.77 -8.27
C ASP A 7 3.42 -12.27 -7.96
N GLU A 8 4.51 -11.58 -7.62
CA GLU A 8 4.52 -10.17 -7.26
C GLU A 8 4.19 -9.27 -8.45
N LYS A 9 4.74 -9.58 -9.63
CA LYS A 9 4.35 -8.91 -10.89
C LYS A 9 2.86 -9.13 -11.17
N GLY A 10 2.32 -10.31 -10.82
CA GLY A 10 0.90 -10.60 -10.90
C GLY A 10 0.04 -9.69 -10.01
N VAL A 11 0.49 -9.38 -8.79
CA VAL A 11 -0.21 -8.43 -7.91
C VAL A 11 -0.24 -7.04 -8.53
N VAL A 12 0.91 -6.53 -9.00
CA VAL A 12 0.99 -5.21 -9.65
C VAL A 12 0.06 -5.13 -10.85
N ALA A 13 0.02 -6.16 -11.69
CA ALA A 13 -0.89 -6.22 -12.84
C ALA A 13 -2.37 -6.11 -12.41
N ARG A 14 -2.77 -6.82 -11.34
CA ARG A 14 -4.14 -6.73 -10.82
C ARG A 14 -4.45 -5.37 -10.19
N VAL A 15 -3.47 -4.70 -9.55
CA VAL A 15 -3.64 -3.32 -9.09
C VAL A 15 -3.85 -2.39 -10.28
N ARG A 16 -3.03 -2.49 -11.35
CA ARG A 16 -3.18 -1.70 -12.58
C ARG A 16 -4.55 -1.89 -13.24
N GLU A 17 -5.08 -3.11 -13.24
CA GLU A 17 -6.41 -3.40 -13.75
C GLU A 17 -7.52 -2.80 -12.87
N ARG A 18 -7.39 -2.91 -11.54
CA ARG A 18 -8.43 -2.48 -10.60
C ARG A 18 -8.47 -0.96 -10.39
N PHE A 19 -7.32 -0.30 -10.43
CA PHE A 19 -7.10 1.11 -10.12
C PHE A 19 -6.25 1.79 -11.22
N PRO A 20 -6.78 1.90 -12.46
CA PRO A 20 -5.99 2.34 -13.60
C PRO A 20 -5.51 3.80 -13.48
N GLU A 21 -6.27 4.67 -12.82
CA GLU A 21 -5.88 6.07 -12.63
C GLU A 21 -4.69 6.19 -11.67
N GLU A 22 -4.78 5.55 -10.52
CA GLU A 22 -3.73 5.53 -9.50
C GLU A 22 -2.49 4.82 -9.99
N ALA A 23 -2.65 3.72 -10.73
CA ALA A 23 -1.56 3.04 -11.40
C ALA A 23 -0.84 3.94 -12.41
N ASN A 24 -1.58 4.68 -13.25
CA ASN A 24 -0.96 5.62 -14.19
C ASN A 24 -0.19 6.73 -13.47
N ARG A 25 -0.72 7.21 -12.33
CA ARG A 25 -0.03 8.21 -11.48
C ARG A 25 1.24 7.62 -10.84
N THR A 26 1.19 6.39 -10.35
CA THR A 26 2.35 5.67 -9.83
C THR A 26 3.41 5.47 -10.89
N ASP A 27 3.02 4.99 -12.07
CA ASP A 27 3.93 4.84 -13.21
C ASP A 27 4.57 6.19 -13.57
N GLY A 28 3.77 7.25 -13.73
CA GLY A 28 4.26 8.60 -14.04
C GLY A 28 5.29 9.11 -13.02
N TRP A 29 5.01 8.95 -11.73
CA TRP A 29 5.91 9.36 -10.64
C TRP A 29 7.27 8.64 -10.67
N LEU A 30 7.28 7.36 -11.07
CA LEU A 30 8.50 6.57 -11.24
C LEU A 30 9.28 7.01 -12.50
N ARG A 31 8.60 7.27 -13.62
CA ARG A 31 9.23 7.77 -14.86
C ARG A 31 9.90 9.13 -14.64
N GLU A 32 9.25 10.03 -13.92
CA GLU A 32 9.80 11.36 -13.58
C GLU A 32 11.12 11.28 -12.78
N ARG A 33 11.39 10.14 -12.13
CA ARG A 33 12.63 9.87 -11.37
C ARG A 33 13.66 9.09 -12.16
N GLY A 34 13.39 8.80 -13.44
CA GLY A 34 14.25 8.00 -14.32
C GLY A 34 14.26 6.52 -13.96
N TRP A 35 13.17 6.01 -13.37
CA TRP A 35 13.02 4.60 -12.98
C TRP A 35 12.12 3.83 -13.95
N ASP A 36 12.09 4.23 -15.23
CA ASP A 36 11.30 3.57 -16.28
C ASP A 36 11.55 2.06 -16.37
N ASP A 37 12.82 1.65 -16.26
CA ASP A 37 13.22 0.25 -16.34
C ASP A 37 12.72 -0.59 -15.13
N LEU A 38 12.29 0.05 -14.04
CA LEU A 38 11.86 -0.61 -12.82
C LEU A 38 10.34 -0.87 -12.78
N LEU A 39 9.57 -0.28 -13.71
CA LEU A 39 8.10 -0.37 -13.73
C LEU A 39 7.58 -1.80 -13.79
N ASP A 40 8.30 -2.68 -14.49
CA ASP A 40 7.91 -4.08 -14.66
C ASP A 40 8.88 -5.05 -13.99
N ASP A 41 10.08 -4.62 -13.59
CA ASP A 41 11.12 -5.47 -13.03
C ASP A 41 11.32 -5.31 -11.52
N SER A 42 10.67 -4.34 -10.88
CA SER A 42 10.75 -4.12 -9.43
C SER A 42 9.37 -3.91 -8.80
N PRO A 43 8.59 -4.99 -8.60
CA PRO A 43 7.26 -4.90 -8.02
C PRO A 43 7.27 -4.30 -6.61
N HIS A 44 8.35 -4.46 -5.85
CA HIS A 44 8.54 -3.83 -4.55
C HIS A 44 8.49 -2.31 -4.62
N ILE A 45 9.35 -1.70 -5.45
CA ILE A 45 9.42 -0.24 -5.62
C ILE A 45 8.09 0.30 -6.14
N TRP A 46 7.46 -0.43 -7.05
CA TRP A 46 6.15 -0.03 -7.57
C TRP A 46 5.07 -0.04 -6.47
N MET A 47 5.05 -1.07 -5.62
CA MET A 47 4.10 -1.18 -4.51
C MET A 47 4.35 -0.11 -3.43
N GLU A 48 5.59 0.28 -3.19
CA GLU A 48 5.95 1.40 -2.31
C GLU A 48 5.37 2.71 -2.83
N ALA A 49 5.60 3.01 -4.12
CA ALA A 49 5.04 4.20 -4.75
C ALA A 49 3.50 4.16 -4.83
N PHE A 50 2.88 2.97 -4.88
CA PHE A 50 1.43 2.84 -4.78
C PHE A 50 0.91 3.08 -3.35
N ALA A 51 1.67 2.71 -2.31
CA ALA A 51 1.31 3.04 -0.92
C ALA A 51 1.23 4.56 -0.70
N ASP A 52 2.08 5.34 -1.37
CA ASP A 52 2.00 6.81 -1.37
C ASP A 52 0.68 7.34 -1.93
N ARG A 53 0.07 6.67 -2.93
CA ARG A 53 -1.26 7.05 -3.43
C ARG A 53 -2.34 6.89 -2.36
N THR A 54 -2.25 5.85 -1.54
CA THR A 54 -3.13 5.67 -0.38
C THR A 54 -2.88 6.74 0.68
N THR A 55 -1.61 7.09 0.93
CA THR A 55 -1.24 8.19 1.84
C THR A 55 -1.79 9.54 1.36
N GLU A 56 -1.74 9.83 0.06
CA GLU A 56 -2.35 11.03 -0.52
C GLU A 56 -3.87 11.03 -0.37
N ALA A 57 -4.53 9.88 -0.57
CA ALA A 57 -5.97 9.75 -0.36
C ALA A 57 -6.35 10.04 1.11
N VAL A 58 -5.52 9.63 2.07
CA VAL A 58 -5.69 10.01 3.49
C VAL A 58 -5.63 11.53 3.68
N ARG A 59 -4.64 12.22 3.12
CA ARG A 59 -4.52 13.69 3.22
C ARG A 59 -5.73 14.39 2.61
N ALA A 60 -6.21 13.87 1.48
CA ALA A 60 -7.42 14.37 0.82
C ALA A 60 -8.72 14.01 1.55
N ARG A 61 -8.65 13.17 2.60
CA ARG A 61 -9.79 12.60 3.32
C ARG A 61 -10.75 11.81 2.42
N ASP A 62 -10.22 11.19 1.37
CA ASP A 62 -10.97 10.29 0.50
C ASP A 62 -11.02 8.89 1.13
N TRP A 63 -11.89 8.74 2.14
CA TRP A 63 -12.03 7.49 2.88
C TRP A 63 -12.58 6.34 2.05
N ASN A 64 -13.24 6.63 0.92
CA ASN A 64 -13.68 5.59 0.01
C ASN A 64 -12.46 4.99 -0.69
N LEU A 65 -11.59 5.82 -1.27
CA LEU A 65 -10.39 5.35 -1.95
C LEU A 65 -9.43 4.64 -0.99
N VAL A 66 -9.25 5.16 0.23
CA VAL A 66 -8.46 4.49 1.28
C VAL A 66 -8.98 3.08 1.57
N LYS A 67 -10.30 2.92 1.72
CA LYS A 67 -10.93 1.61 1.96
C LYS A 67 -10.81 0.68 0.76
N GLU A 68 -10.96 1.21 -0.46
CA GLU A 68 -10.84 0.41 -1.68
C GLU A 68 -9.42 -0.10 -1.87
N HIS A 69 -8.41 0.77 -1.76
CA HIS A 69 -7.00 0.38 -1.86
C HIS A 69 -6.62 -0.65 -0.80
N THR A 70 -6.85 -0.30 0.48
CA THR A 70 -6.44 -1.17 1.59
C THR A 70 -7.23 -2.47 1.62
N GLY A 71 -8.52 -2.45 1.27
CA GLY A 71 -9.36 -3.64 1.17
C GLY A 71 -8.92 -4.58 0.06
N PHE A 72 -8.56 -4.03 -1.11
CA PHE A 72 -8.03 -4.82 -2.23
C PHE A 72 -6.70 -5.47 -1.87
N ILE A 73 -5.74 -4.69 -1.35
CA ILE A 73 -4.42 -5.21 -0.96
C ILE A 73 -4.52 -6.23 0.18
N ALA A 74 -5.42 -6.02 1.15
CA ALA A 74 -5.70 -7.02 2.18
C ALA A 74 -6.24 -8.33 1.59
N ALA A 75 -7.09 -8.26 0.54
CA ALA A 75 -7.58 -9.45 -0.15
C ALA A 75 -6.47 -10.19 -0.90
N GLU A 76 -5.58 -9.47 -1.58
CA GLU A 76 -4.39 -10.04 -2.23
C GLU A 76 -3.49 -10.74 -1.21
N CYS A 77 -3.28 -10.14 -0.03
CA CYS A 77 -2.51 -10.74 1.06
C CYS A 77 -3.17 -12.03 1.63
N ARG A 78 -4.49 -12.02 1.84
CA ARG A 78 -5.20 -13.20 2.37
C ARG A 78 -5.11 -14.39 1.42
N ASN A 79 -5.34 -14.14 0.12
CA ASN A 79 -5.40 -15.16 -0.91
C ASN A 79 -4.04 -15.52 -1.52
N GLY A 80 -3.04 -14.66 -1.33
CA GLY A 80 -1.72 -14.80 -1.92
C GLY A 80 -0.81 -15.79 -1.21
N THR A 81 0.30 -16.11 -1.88
CA THR A 81 1.41 -16.91 -1.36
C THR A 81 2.17 -16.13 -0.27
N GLU A 82 3.07 -16.81 0.46
CA GLU A 82 3.94 -16.14 1.44
C GLU A 82 4.75 -14.99 0.81
N VAL A 83 5.14 -15.17 -0.45
CA VAL A 83 5.84 -14.16 -1.25
C VAL A 83 4.99 -12.90 -1.42
N ILE A 84 3.71 -13.04 -1.79
CA ILE A 84 2.77 -11.91 -1.89
C ILE A 84 2.58 -11.24 -0.53
N ARG A 85 2.44 -12.03 0.55
CA ARG A 85 2.31 -11.47 1.90
C ARG A 85 3.52 -10.63 2.29
N ARG A 86 4.72 -11.10 1.96
CA ARG A 86 5.97 -10.38 2.24
C ARG A 86 6.11 -9.11 1.40
N LEU A 87 5.73 -9.15 0.12
CA LEU A 87 5.64 -7.96 -0.72
C LEU A 87 4.73 -6.91 -0.08
N VAL A 88 3.54 -7.31 0.33
CA VAL A 88 2.57 -6.39 0.95
C VAL A 88 3.09 -5.84 2.28
N ASP A 89 3.66 -6.69 3.14
CA ASP A 89 4.18 -6.29 4.45
C ASP A 89 5.27 -5.20 4.30
N VAL A 90 6.32 -5.51 3.55
CA VAL A 90 7.52 -4.64 3.44
C VAL A 90 7.30 -3.46 2.51
N SER A 91 6.66 -3.67 1.35
CA SER A 91 6.59 -2.64 0.32
C SER A 91 5.30 -1.82 0.38
N TYR A 92 4.21 -2.34 0.93
CA TYR A 92 2.97 -1.55 1.03
C TYR A 92 2.65 -1.13 2.46
N ALA A 93 2.58 -2.06 3.40
CA ALA A 93 2.15 -1.78 4.77
C ALA A 93 3.18 -0.91 5.50
N GLU A 94 4.47 -1.24 5.47
CA GLU A 94 5.51 -0.42 6.11
C GLU A 94 5.55 1.03 5.58
N ASN A 95 5.31 1.20 4.28
CA ASN A 95 5.28 2.51 3.62
C ASN A 95 3.93 3.22 3.74
N LEU A 96 2.90 2.58 4.28
CA LEU A 96 1.59 3.20 4.45
C LEU A 96 1.67 4.32 5.51
N MET A 97 1.18 5.52 5.20
CA MET A 97 1.16 6.66 6.14
C MET A 97 2.54 7.15 6.65
N TRP A 98 3.66 6.75 6.04
CA TRP A 98 5.00 7.11 6.55
C TRP A 98 5.19 8.63 6.71
N ASP A 99 4.64 9.41 5.77
CA ASP A 99 4.74 10.87 5.69
C ASP A 99 3.49 11.60 6.24
N LEU A 100 2.72 10.95 7.12
CA LEU A 100 1.57 11.59 7.77
C LEU A 100 1.86 12.04 9.19
N GLU A 101 1.23 13.13 9.60
CA GLU A 101 1.19 13.56 10.99
C GLU A 101 0.37 12.57 11.85
N GLU A 102 0.63 12.52 13.16
CA GLU A 102 -0.10 11.60 14.06
C GLU A 102 -1.61 11.85 14.06
N SER A 103 -2.03 13.11 13.91
CA SER A 103 -3.44 13.47 13.83
C SER A 103 -4.13 12.91 12.58
N GLU A 104 -3.42 12.86 11.45
CA GLU A 104 -3.89 12.28 10.20
C GLU A 104 -3.93 10.75 10.28
N LYS A 105 -2.90 10.14 10.89
CA LYS A 105 -2.85 8.70 11.16
C LYS A 105 -4.03 8.25 12.01
N ALA A 106 -4.34 8.97 13.09
CA ALA A 106 -5.45 8.66 13.98
C ALA A 106 -6.81 8.66 13.25
N VAL A 107 -7.06 9.62 12.37
CA VAL A 107 -8.34 9.67 11.62
C VAL A 107 -8.40 8.67 10.47
N ALA A 108 -7.25 8.30 9.89
CA ALA A 108 -7.18 7.30 8.83
C ALA A 108 -7.33 5.87 9.38
N TRP A 109 -6.82 5.60 10.58
CA TRP A 109 -6.70 4.27 11.14
C TRP A 109 -7.99 3.44 11.12
N PRO A 110 -9.18 3.97 11.45
CA PRO A 110 -10.43 3.19 11.36
C PRO A 110 -10.83 2.78 9.94
N ASN A 111 -10.27 3.43 8.92
CA ASN A 111 -10.61 3.21 7.51
C ASN A 111 -9.64 2.26 6.80
N ILE A 112 -8.51 1.91 7.42
CA ILE A 112 -7.55 0.97 6.86
C ILE A 112 -8.00 -0.47 7.16
N ALA A 113 -7.92 -1.34 6.16
CA ALA A 113 -8.24 -2.76 6.31
C ALA A 113 -7.47 -3.39 7.48
N LYS A 114 -8.18 -4.17 8.31
CA LYS A 114 -7.67 -4.72 9.57
C LYS A 114 -6.34 -5.45 9.39
N GLU A 115 -6.21 -6.27 8.36
CA GLU A 115 -5.00 -7.06 8.09
C GLU A 115 -3.77 -6.17 7.88
N LEU A 116 -3.94 -5.03 7.22
CA LEU A 116 -2.86 -4.07 6.99
C LEU A 116 -2.54 -3.27 8.24
N ARG A 117 -3.53 -2.99 9.09
CA ARG A 117 -3.29 -2.44 10.43
C ARG A 117 -2.46 -3.39 11.29
N ASP A 118 -2.84 -4.68 11.30
CA ASP A 118 -2.10 -5.71 12.03
C ASP A 118 -0.65 -5.84 11.51
N MET A 119 -0.41 -5.68 10.20
CA MET A 119 0.93 -5.63 9.59
C MET A 119 1.71 -4.39 10.04
N TYR A 120 1.09 -3.23 9.92
CA TYR A 120 1.67 -1.96 10.31
C TYR A 120 2.10 -1.94 11.79
N GLU A 121 1.24 -2.41 12.69
CA GLU A 121 1.54 -2.53 14.12
C GLU A 121 2.72 -3.48 14.40
N ARG A 122 2.89 -4.55 13.62
CA ARG A 122 4.03 -5.46 13.78
C ARG A 122 5.35 -4.81 13.35
N ALA A 123 5.33 -4.02 12.28
CA ALA A 123 6.52 -3.35 11.79
C ALA A 123 6.94 -2.17 12.67
N TRP A 124 5.98 -1.34 13.10
CA TRP A 124 6.25 -0.06 13.77
C TRP A 124 5.96 -0.07 15.28
N GLY A 125 5.37 -1.14 15.80
CA GLY A 125 4.84 -1.21 17.17
C GLY A 125 3.49 -0.50 17.31
N ARG A 126 2.89 -0.58 18.50
CA ARG A 126 1.67 0.18 18.83
C ARG A 126 2.02 1.56 19.37
N TRP A 127 1.41 2.59 18.80
CA TRP A 127 1.62 3.99 19.17
C TRP A 127 0.42 4.53 19.93
N GLU A 128 0.60 5.60 20.70
CA GLU A 128 -0.47 6.18 21.54
C GLU A 128 -1.70 6.59 20.73
N TRP A 129 -1.50 7.08 19.50
CA TRP A 129 -2.58 7.49 18.60
C TRP A 129 -3.44 6.30 18.11
N MET A 130 -2.91 5.07 18.10
CA MET A 130 -3.68 3.88 17.69
C MET A 130 -4.68 3.46 18.77
N ASN A 131 -4.34 3.64 20.05
CA ASN A 131 -5.20 3.26 21.18
C ASN A 131 -6.47 4.13 21.27
N GLN A 132 -6.44 5.34 20.71
CA GLN A 132 -7.59 6.25 20.69
C GLN A 132 -8.66 5.82 19.67
N CYS A 133 -8.32 4.90 18.77
CA CYS A 133 -9.21 4.41 17.71
C CYS A 133 -9.94 3.11 18.07
N ASP A 134 -9.44 2.33 19.03
CA ASP A 134 -10.01 1.03 19.44
C ASP A 134 -11.21 1.15 20.41
N THR A 135 -11.66 2.37 20.71
CA THR A 135 -12.78 2.66 21.62
C THR A 135 -14.10 3.03 20.92
N LEU A 136 -14.17 2.90 19.59
CA LEU A 136 -15.36 3.14 18.76
C LEU A 136 -15.83 1.84 18.09
#